data_AF-A0A6L9QBX4-F1
#
_entry.id   AF-A0A6L9QBX4-F1
#
_cell.length_a   1.000
_cell.length_b   1.000
_cell.length_c   1.000
_cell.angle_alpha   90.00
_cell.angle_beta   90.00
_cell.angle_gamma   90.00
#
_symmetry.space_group_name_H-M   'P 1'
#
loop_
_entity.id
_entity.type
_entity.pdbx_description
1 polymer ?
#
loop_
_entity_poly.entity_id
_entity_poly.type
_entity_poly.pdbx_seq_one_letter_code
_entity_poly.pdbx_strand_id
1 'polypeptide(L)'
;MKHAVVVLDNELAWDPHPSRAGLLAETMRLAFEPCLVSTDLRRTVPDVDRLARTAYDAYGETTDHLNFRGEPMPAWEDLGEQIQNAWRAAARAVAAAGGE
;
A
#
# COMPACT_ATOMS: atom_id res chain seq x y z
N MET A 1 14.45 -13.12 -47.66
CA MET A 1 15.08 -13.29 -46.34
C MET A 1 14.26 -12.49 -45.35
N LYS A 2 13.67 -13.11 -44.34
CA LYS A 2 12.82 -12.41 -43.35
C LYS A 2 13.69 -12.07 -42.15
N HIS A 3 13.84 -10.78 -41.88
CA HIS A 3 14.61 -10.27 -40.75
C HIS A 3 13.74 -10.27 -39.49
N ALA A 4 14.26 -10.77 -38.38
CA ALA A 4 13.59 -10.70 -37.08
C ALA A 4 14.19 -9.54 -36.28
N VAL A 5 13.33 -8.71 -35.72
CA VAL A 5 13.66 -7.61 -34.80
C VAL A 5 13.08 -8.00 -33.45
N VAL A 6 13.90 -7.96 -32.40
CA VAL A 6 13.44 -8.14 -31.03
C VAL A 6 13.54 -6.80 -30.32
N VAL A 7 12.47 -6.40 -29.65
CA VAL A 7 12.39 -5.15 -28.88
C VAL A 7 12.48 -5.52 -27.40
N LEU A 8 13.50 -5.03 -26.72
CA LEU A 8 13.62 -5.08 -25.26
C LEU A 8 13.83 -3.64 -24.77
N ASP A 9 13.01 -3.20 -23.83
CA ASP A 9 13.13 -1.92 -23.11
C ASP A 9 13.45 -0.69 -23.98
N ASN A 10 12.80 -0.59 -25.14
CA ASN A 10 12.89 0.53 -26.08
C ASN A 10 14.29 0.82 -26.66
N GLU A 11 15.24 -0.13 -26.58
CA GLU A 11 16.49 -0.10 -27.35
C GLU A 11 16.50 -1.18 -28.44
N LEU A 12 16.91 -0.78 -29.64
CA LEU A 12 16.98 -1.65 -30.81
C LEU A 12 18.35 -2.32 -30.86
N ALA A 13 18.48 -3.52 -30.28
CA ALA A 13 19.73 -4.28 -30.34
C ALA A 13 19.82 -5.09 -31.66
N TRP A 14 20.96 -4.96 -32.35
CA TRP A 14 21.26 -5.71 -33.58
C TRP A 14 22.01 -7.02 -33.27
N ASP A 15 21.50 -8.16 -33.75
CA ASP A 15 22.20 -9.46 -33.67
C ASP A 15 22.72 -9.91 -35.05
N PRO A 16 24.05 -10.04 -35.23
CA PRO A 16 24.64 -10.49 -36.50
C PRO A 16 24.49 -11.98 -36.84
N HIS A 17 24.11 -12.86 -35.91
CA HIS A 17 24.33 -14.30 -36.13
C HIS A 17 23.14 -15.20 -35.74
N PRO A 18 22.41 -15.77 -36.70
CA PRO A 18 21.16 -16.51 -36.47
C PRO A 18 21.35 -17.92 -35.85
N SER A 19 22.54 -18.25 -35.32
CA SER A 19 22.90 -19.61 -34.90
C SER A 19 23.13 -19.78 -33.40
N ARG A 20 22.97 -18.72 -32.60
CA ARG A 20 23.18 -18.74 -31.13
C ARG A 20 21.93 -18.48 -30.29
N ALA A 21 20.76 -18.40 -30.93
CA ALA A 21 19.48 -18.19 -30.25
C ALA A 21 19.09 -19.27 -29.23
N GLY A 22 19.73 -20.45 -29.26
CA GLY A 22 19.38 -21.58 -28.39
C GLY A 22 20.18 -21.73 -27.08
N LEU A 23 21.25 -20.96 -26.85
CA LEU A 23 22.21 -21.24 -25.77
C LEU A 23 22.50 -20.08 -24.81
N LEU A 24 21.73 -18.98 -24.92
CA LEU A 24 21.73 -17.88 -23.94
C LEU A 24 20.37 -17.68 -23.26
N ALA A 25 19.35 -18.49 -23.58
CA ALA A 25 18.06 -18.46 -22.89
C ALA A 25 18.08 -19.29 -21.59
N GLU A 26 18.94 -20.31 -21.49
CA GLU A 26 18.93 -21.24 -20.35
C GLU A 26 19.87 -20.81 -19.21
N THR A 27 21.01 -20.18 -19.51
CA THR A 27 22.00 -19.80 -18.46
C THR A 27 21.64 -18.48 -17.76
N MET A 28 20.81 -17.63 -18.37
CA MET A 28 20.35 -16.37 -17.78
C MET A 28 19.06 -16.52 -16.94
N ARG A 29 18.54 -17.76 -16.82
CA ARG A 29 17.34 -18.09 -16.03
C ARG A 29 17.63 -18.51 -14.59
N LEU A 30 18.89 -18.79 -14.26
CA LEU A 30 19.32 -19.26 -12.92
C LEU A 30 20.21 -18.26 -12.16
N ALA A 31 20.62 -17.14 -12.77
CA ALA A 31 21.47 -16.12 -12.14
C ALA A 31 20.72 -14.83 -11.78
N PHE A 32 19.45 -14.72 -12.16
CA PHE A 32 18.53 -13.68 -11.73
C PHE A 32 17.32 -14.40 -11.15
N GLU A 33 17.39 -14.81 -9.89
CA GLU A 33 16.18 -14.64 -9.09
C GLU A 33 16.00 -13.11 -9.07
N PRO A 34 15.00 -12.53 -9.76
CA PRO A 34 14.62 -11.20 -9.37
C PRO A 34 14.18 -11.38 -7.93
N CYS A 35 14.97 -10.82 -7.02
CA CYS A 35 14.48 -10.35 -5.74
C CYS A 35 13.36 -9.37 -6.09
N LEU A 36 12.18 -9.90 -6.41
CA LEU A 36 10.93 -9.17 -6.48
C LEU A 36 10.57 -8.91 -5.02
N VAL A 37 11.42 -8.13 -4.33
CA VAL A 37 10.88 -7.01 -3.56
C VAL A 37 10.25 -6.12 -4.63
N SER A 38 9.06 -6.53 -5.03
CA SER A 38 8.12 -5.68 -5.71
C SER A 38 7.88 -4.56 -4.72
N THR A 39 8.65 -3.50 -4.84
CA THR A 39 8.26 -2.17 -4.39
C THR A 39 7.11 -1.72 -5.29
N ASP A 40 6.05 -2.54 -5.33
CA ASP A 40 4.72 -2.05 -5.50
C ASP A 40 4.57 -1.08 -4.35
N LEU A 41 4.64 0.20 -4.68
CA LEU A 41 4.13 1.31 -3.90
C LEU A 41 2.63 1.07 -3.69
N ARG A 42 2.27 -0.04 -3.05
CA ARG A 42 0.95 -0.26 -2.49
C ARG A 42 0.84 0.84 -1.48
N ARG A 43 0.13 1.90 -1.86
CA ARG A 43 -0.56 2.78 -0.95
C ARG A 43 -1.29 1.82 -0.01
N THR A 44 -0.69 1.49 1.13
CA THR A 44 -1.28 0.56 2.08
C THR A 44 -2.55 1.24 2.50
N VAL A 45 -3.70 0.68 2.09
CA VAL A 45 -4.98 1.26 2.45
C VAL A 45 -4.97 1.35 3.96
N PRO A 46 -5.06 2.57 4.54
CA PRO A 46 -4.94 2.73 5.97
C PRO A 46 -6.07 1.93 6.63
N ASP A 47 -5.73 1.16 7.66
CA ASP A 47 -6.72 0.48 8.49
C ASP A 47 -7.52 1.54 9.25
N VAL A 48 -8.67 1.91 8.68
CA VAL A 48 -9.53 2.98 9.18
C VAL A 48 -10.05 2.64 10.57
N ASP A 49 -10.36 1.38 10.86
CA ASP A 49 -10.89 0.98 12.16
C ASP A 49 -9.81 1.15 13.24
N ARG A 50 -8.58 0.74 12.94
CA ARG A 50 -7.45 0.96 13.84
C ARG A 50 -7.19 2.45 14.06
N LEU A 51 -7.19 3.26 12.99
CA LEU A 51 -6.97 4.70 13.09
C LEU A 51 -8.08 5.40 13.88
N ALA A 52 -9.34 5.01 13.68
CA ALA A 52 -10.48 5.56 14.40
C ALA A 52 -10.41 5.26 15.90
N ARG A 53 -10.09 4.01 16.27
CA ARG A 53 -9.84 3.62 17.68
C ARG A 53 -8.69 4.41 18.28
N THR A 54 -7.58 4.52 17.55
CA THR A 54 -6.39 5.28 17.99
C THR A 54 -6.74 6.76 18.24
N ALA A 55 -7.53 7.37 17.36
CA ALA A 55 -7.97 8.75 17.50
C ALA A 55 -8.94 8.93 18.68
N TYR A 56 -9.82 7.95 18.93
CA TYR A 56 -10.72 7.95 20.08
C TYR A 56 -9.96 7.84 21.40
N ASP A 57 -8.99 6.92 21.47
CA ASP A 57 -8.15 6.75 22.64
C ASP A 57 -7.34 8.03 22.91
N ALA A 58 -6.73 8.61 21.87
CA ALA A 58 -6.00 9.86 21.98
C ALA A 58 -6.88 11.03 22.46
N TYR A 59 -8.13 11.10 22.01
CA TYR A 59 -9.09 12.07 22.53
C TYR A 59 -9.27 11.88 24.04
N GLY A 60 -9.49 10.64 24.49
CA GLY A 60 -9.64 10.33 25.92
C GLY A 60 -8.42 10.70 26.76
N GLU A 61 -7.21 10.39 26.31
CA GLU A 61 -5.98 10.79 27.01
C GLU A 61 -5.86 12.31 27.19
N THR A 62 -6.43 13.09 26.26
CA THR A 62 -6.40 14.56 26.34
C THR A 62 -7.57 15.18 27.11
N THR A 63 -8.60 14.40 27.41
CA THR A 63 -9.80 14.86 28.13
C THR A 63 -9.98 14.20 29.49
N ASP A 64 -8.92 13.62 30.06
CA ASP A 64 -8.96 12.84 31.30
C ASP A 64 -10.01 11.70 31.25
N HIS A 65 -10.19 11.13 30.05
CA HIS A 65 -11.23 10.16 29.69
C HIS A 65 -12.67 10.64 29.97
N LEU A 66 -12.91 11.94 29.84
CA LEU A 66 -14.24 12.54 29.93
C LEU A 66 -14.76 12.92 28.54
N ASN A 67 -16.06 12.75 28.33
CA ASN A 67 -16.77 13.21 27.14
C ASN A 67 -17.03 14.73 27.22
N PHE A 68 -17.63 15.30 26.17
CA PHE A 68 -17.94 16.74 26.11
C PHE A 68 -18.92 17.24 27.18
N ARG A 69 -19.64 16.33 27.88
CA ARG A 69 -20.52 16.64 29.01
C ARG A 69 -19.80 16.56 30.36
N GLY A 70 -18.53 16.19 30.39
CA GLY A 70 -17.76 15.93 31.60
C GLY A 70 -18.06 14.57 32.25
N GLU A 71 -18.74 13.67 31.53
CA GLU A 71 -19.02 12.32 32.01
C GLU A 71 -17.93 11.34 31.53
N PRO A 72 -17.70 10.20 32.22
CA PRO A 72 -16.76 9.21 31.75
C PRO A 72 -17.03 8.77 30.31
N MET A 73 -15.96 8.66 29.52
CA MET A 73 -16.05 8.13 28.17
C MET A 73 -16.44 6.65 28.19
N PRO A 74 -17.39 6.23 27.33
CA PRO A 74 -17.71 4.81 27.19
C PRO A 74 -16.53 4.07 26.54
N ALA A 75 -16.50 2.74 26.69
CA ALA A 75 -15.61 1.91 25.89
C ALA A 75 -15.97 2.03 24.40
N TRP A 76 -15.02 1.73 23.52
CA TRP A 76 -15.23 1.84 22.08
C TRP A 76 -16.44 1.02 21.60
N GLU A 77 -16.59 -0.20 22.12
CA GLU A 77 -17.67 -1.13 21.80
C GLU A 77 -19.05 -0.59 22.24
N ASP A 78 -19.11 0.30 23.22
CA ASP A 78 -20.34 0.83 23.81
C ASP A 78 -20.81 2.15 23.17
N LEU A 79 -20.00 2.77 22.29
CA LEU A 79 -20.32 4.03 21.61
C LEU A 79 -21.56 3.97 20.69
N GLY A 80 -21.95 2.76 20.27
CA GLY A 80 -22.92 2.54 19.22
C GLY A 80 -22.38 2.84 17.81
N GLU A 81 -23.02 2.25 16.79
CA GLU A 81 -22.51 2.29 15.41
C GLU A 81 -22.37 3.71 14.85
N GLN A 82 -23.31 4.61 15.18
CA GLN A 82 -23.31 5.97 14.63
C GLN A 82 -22.05 6.75 15.03
N ILE A 83 -21.65 6.67 16.31
CA ILE A 83 -20.49 7.41 16.80
C ILE A 83 -19.20 6.74 16.32
N GLN A 84 -19.12 5.40 16.31
CA GLN A 84 -17.99 4.70 15.70
C GLN A 84 -17.79 5.09 14.23
N ASN A 85 -18.89 5.19 13.47
CA ASN A 85 -18.83 5.61 12.06
C ASN A 85 -18.37 7.06 11.90
N ALA A 86 -18.71 7.96 12.81
CA ALA A 86 -18.21 9.34 12.79
C ALA A 86 -16.67 9.37 12.96
N TRP A 87 -16.14 8.59 13.89
CA TRP A 87 -14.68 8.46 14.07
C TRP A 87 -13.99 7.83 12.86
N ARG A 88 -14.59 6.80 12.25
CA ARG A 88 -14.09 6.21 10.99
C ARG A 88 -14.07 7.23 9.86
N ALA A 89 -15.10 8.07 9.74
CA ALA A 89 -15.17 9.11 8.72
C ALA A 89 -14.07 10.17 8.92
N ALA A 90 -13.85 10.60 10.16
CA ALA A 90 -12.77 11.53 10.49
C ALA A 90 -11.39 10.92 10.17
N ALA A 91 -11.15 9.68 10.58
CA ALA A 91 -9.89 8.96 10.30
C ALA A 91 -9.63 8.82 8.78
N ARG A 92 -10.66 8.49 7.98
CA ARG A 92 -10.57 8.44 6.51
C ARG A 92 -10.17 9.78 5.91
N ALA A 93 -10.81 10.87 6.35
CA ALA A 93 -10.53 12.20 5.83
C ALA A 93 -9.07 12.60 6.09
N VAL A 94 -8.58 12.39 7.32
CA VAL A 94 -7.18 12.68 7.66
C VAL A 94 -6.21 11.83 6.86
N ALA A 95 -6.48 10.53 6.73
CA ALA A 95 -5.61 9.63 5.99
C ALA A 95 -5.56 9.94 4.48
N ALA A 96 -6.65 10.47 3.91
CA ALA A 96 -6.68 10.96 2.53
C ALA A 96 -5.87 12.25 2.35
N ALA A 97 -5.93 13.17 3.32
CA ALA A 97 -5.23 14.46 3.29
C ALA A 97 -3.70 14.34 3.44
N GLY A 98 -3.20 13.31 4.13
CA GLY A 98 -1.76 13.08 4.31
C GLY A 98 -1.04 12.45 3.11
N GLY A 99 -1.72 12.29 1.96
CA GLY A 99 -1.19 11.66 0.75
C GLY A 99 -1.07 12.58 -0.46
N GLU A 100 -1.00 13.90 -0.23
CA GLU A 100 -0.68 14.95 -1.21
C GLU A 100 0.80 15.35 -1.13
#